data_AF-A0A1N5ZWK5-F1
#
_entry.id   AF-A0A1N5ZWK5-F1
#
_cell.length_a   1.000
_cell.length_b   1.000
_cell.length_c   1.000
_cell.angle_alpha   90.00
_cell.angle_beta   90.00
_cell.angle_gamma   90.00
#
_symmetry.space_group_name_H-M   'P 1'
#
loop_
_entity.id
_entity.type
_entity.pdbx_description
1 polymer ?
#
loop_
_entity_poly.entity_id
_entity_poly.type
_entity_poly.pdbx_seq_one_letter_code
_entity_poly.pdbx_strand_id
1 'polypeptide(L)'
;MPQDAPPNGDARPDESPVRRVAEMQAKLHRWAAADPGRRFDDLFNLVHDPATLIMAFDRVAGNRGARTPGVDGLTVDHVEESIGVPGFLTDLRAQLKAGTFRPLPVRERKIPKPGGSGKVRKLGIPTVADRVVQAALKLVLEPIFEADFEPVSYGFRPQRRAQDAIADIHLYGTNGYRWVLDADIEACFDSIDHTALMDRVRARMKDKRVLALVKAFLKAGVLTELGDRRNTHTGTPQGGILSPLLANIALSVLDEHLTAPWKPGEAMSTSGRRNYRRSRGLPTWRLVRYADDFVVLVHGTEDHMAALREDVAAVLAPLGLRLSPAKTRIVHMSDGFDFLGFHIRWRRKRGSNRWHVYTFIARRPIRSLKAKIRALTRRTSQQDLRSVLTRLNQVTHGWATYFRHAVAKHTFHTLDRFAWQRLIRMLMHRHRWNWKAVRKRFTMPTGRWLPITADGTEHRPIAAISVTRYRRRAIPGPWPAPDNA
;
A
#
# COMPACT_ATOMS: atom_id res chain seq x y z
N MET A 1 -38.06 -35.31 28.82
CA MET A 1 -38.85 -34.09 29.05
C MET A 1 -38.92 -33.91 30.55
N PRO A 2 -38.38 -32.81 31.12
CA PRO A 2 -38.56 -31.40 30.73
C PRO A 2 -37.29 -30.80 30.06
N GLN A 3 -37.36 -29.88 29.07
CA GLN A 3 -37.60 -28.42 29.18
C GLN A 3 -36.64 -27.79 30.20
N ASP A 4 -35.66 -26.92 29.91
CA ASP A 4 -35.47 -25.94 28.84
C ASP A 4 -33.97 -25.70 28.60
N ALA A 5 -33.56 -25.63 27.34
CA ALA A 5 -32.28 -25.02 26.96
C ALA A 5 -32.54 -23.52 26.73
N PRO A 6 -31.77 -22.60 27.33
CA PRO A 6 -31.98 -21.19 27.09
C PRO A 6 -31.58 -20.83 25.65
N PRO A 7 -32.36 -20.00 24.95
CA PRO A 7 -31.96 -19.45 23.66
C PRO A 7 -30.89 -18.40 23.95
N ASN A 8 -29.62 -18.70 23.71
CA ASN A 8 -28.56 -17.70 23.78
C ASN A 8 -28.63 -16.77 22.56
N GLY A 9 -29.61 -15.88 22.62
CA GLY A 9 -29.89 -14.81 21.66
C GLY A 9 -29.87 -13.45 22.33
N ASP A 10 -29.00 -13.21 23.32
CA ASP A 10 -28.85 -11.89 23.93
C ASP A 10 -27.43 -11.34 23.71
N ALA A 11 -27.37 -10.29 22.90
CA ALA A 11 -26.18 -9.46 22.77
C ALA A 11 -25.86 -8.85 24.14
N ARG A 12 -24.66 -9.11 24.65
CA ARG A 12 -24.13 -8.41 25.83
C ARG A 12 -24.18 -6.90 25.58
N PRO A 13 -24.93 -6.11 26.37
CA PRO A 13 -25.12 -4.70 26.13
C PRO A 13 -24.02 -3.88 26.83
N ASP A 14 -22.76 -3.96 26.34
CA ASP A 14 -21.74 -2.89 26.56
C ASP A 14 -20.41 -3.07 25.80
N GLU A 15 -20.32 -3.99 24.82
CA GLU A 15 -19.08 -4.11 24.05
C GLU A 15 -19.07 -3.16 22.86
N SER A 16 -18.18 -2.16 22.91
CA SER A 16 -17.87 -1.28 21.77
C SER A 16 -17.72 -2.11 20.48
N PRO A 17 -18.35 -1.71 19.35
CA PRO A 17 -18.22 -2.39 18.06
C PRO A 17 -16.77 -2.67 17.67
N VAL A 18 -15.85 -1.77 18.04
CA VAL A 18 -14.41 -1.91 17.84
C VAL A 18 -13.85 -3.16 18.52
N ARG A 19 -14.21 -3.37 19.79
CA ARG A 19 -13.71 -4.49 20.60
C ARG A 19 -14.24 -5.82 20.07
N ARG A 20 -15.55 -5.91 19.82
CA ARG A 20 -16.20 -7.11 19.27
C ARG A 20 -15.58 -7.53 17.93
N VAL A 21 -15.36 -6.57 17.04
CA VAL A 21 -14.71 -6.85 15.76
C VAL A 21 -13.25 -7.27 15.95
N ALA A 22 -12.50 -6.62 16.83
CA ALA A 22 -11.10 -6.99 17.10
C ALA A 22 -10.96 -8.40 17.68
N GLU A 23 -11.83 -8.79 18.62
CA GLU A 23 -11.86 -10.14 19.20
C GLU A 23 -12.22 -11.20 18.14
N MET A 24 -13.21 -10.92 17.30
CA MET A 24 -13.58 -11.77 16.17
C MET A 24 -12.43 -11.95 15.18
N GLN A 25 -11.73 -10.87 14.81
CA GLN A 25 -10.58 -10.96 13.93
C GLN A 25 -9.42 -11.75 14.55
N ALA A 26 -9.13 -11.54 15.85
CA ALA A 26 -8.11 -12.30 16.56
C ALA A 26 -8.43 -13.80 16.60
N LYS A 27 -9.70 -14.14 16.82
CA LYS A 27 -10.19 -15.53 16.80
C LYS A 27 -10.01 -16.17 15.41
N LEU A 28 -10.43 -15.48 14.35
CA LEU A 28 -10.27 -15.95 12.97
C LEU A 28 -8.80 -16.15 12.61
N HIS A 29 -7.93 -15.20 12.97
CA HIS A 29 -6.50 -15.29 12.72
C HIS A 29 -5.87 -16.48 13.44
N ARG A 30 -6.20 -16.67 14.73
CA ARG A 30 -5.72 -17.80 15.53
C ARG A 30 -6.10 -19.14 14.92
N TRP A 31 -7.37 -19.30 14.52
CA TRP A 31 -7.84 -20.52 13.88
C TRP A 31 -7.18 -20.77 12.52
N ALA A 32 -6.98 -19.71 11.73
CA ALA A 32 -6.33 -19.82 10.43
C ALA A 32 -4.86 -20.23 10.55
N ALA A 33 -4.14 -19.67 11.54
CA ALA A 33 -2.74 -19.97 11.80
C ALA A 33 -2.53 -21.37 12.40
N ALA A 34 -3.45 -21.84 13.25
CA ALA A 34 -3.36 -23.16 13.87
C ALA A 34 -3.63 -24.30 12.88
N ASP A 35 -4.50 -24.09 11.90
CA ASP A 35 -4.84 -25.07 10.88
C ASP A 35 -4.81 -24.45 9.46
N PRO A 36 -3.67 -24.57 8.75
CA PRO A 36 -3.52 -24.10 7.37
C PRO A 36 -4.47 -24.76 6.36
N GLY A 37 -5.03 -25.94 6.69
CA GLY A 37 -6.00 -26.65 5.86
C GLY A 37 -7.46 -26.25 6.15
N ARG A 38 -7.71 -25.53 7.24
CA ARG A 38 -9.07 -25.14 7.66
C ARG A 38 -9.79 -24.38 6.57
N ARG A 39 -11.03 -24.81 6.29
CA ARG A 39 -11.95 -24.10 5.41
C ARG A 39 -13.05 -23.47 6.24
N PHE A 40 -13.12 -22.16 6.23
CA PHE A 40 -14.10 -21.41 7.02
C PHE A 40 -15.47 -21.44 6.36
N ASP A 41 -16.46 -21.90 7.11
CA ASP A 41 -17.88 -21.76 6.84
C ASP A 41 -18.50 -20.69 7.74
N ASP A 42 -19.70 -20.24 7.37
CA ASP A 42 -20.50 -19.24 8.07
C ASP A 42 -19.90 -17.83 8.29
N LEU A 43 -18.92 -17.45 7.48
CA LEU A 43 -18.34 -16.11 7.49
C LEU A 43 -19.34 -15.01 7.10
N PHE A 44 -20.38 -15.34 6.33
CA PHE A 44 -21.36 -14.34 5.90
C PHE A 44 -22.09 -13.68 7.08
N ASN A 45 -22.32 -14.43 8.17
CA ASN A 45 -22.92 -13.91 9.39
C ASN A 45 -22.08 -12.81 10.04
N LEU A 46 -20.76 -12.90 9.92
CA LEU A 46 -19.84 -11.87 10.41
C LEU A 46 -19.82 -10.63 9.52
N VAL A 47 -20.08 -10.78 8.22
CA VAL A 47 -20.10 -9.67 7.24
C VAL A 47 -21.30 -8.75 7.47
N HIS A 48 -22.47 -9.28 7.81
CA HIS A 48 -23.69 -8.50 8.09
C HIS A 48 -23.97 -8.29 9.59
N ASP A 49 -23.01 -8.65 10.46
CA ASP A 49 -23.08 -8.34 11.89
C ASP A 49 -23.12 -6.81 12.09
N PRO A 50 -24.00 -6.28 12.97
CA PRO A 50 -24.12 -4.84 13.20
C PRO A 50 -22.80 -4.18 13.57
N ALA A 51 -21.98 -4.80 14.42
CA ALA A 51 -20.70 -4.22 14.83
C ALA A 51 -19.72 -4.15 13.66
N THR A 52 -19.70 -5.18 12.80
CA THR A 52 -18.89 -5.18 11.57
C THR A 52 -19.32 -4.07 10.61
N LEU A 53 -20.62 -3.88 10.40
CA LEU A 53 -21.15 -2.86 9.48
C LEU A 53 -20.88 -1.44 9.99
N ILE A 54 -21.02 -1.19 11.30
CA ILE A 54 -20.65 0.09 11.93
C ILE A 54 -19.16 0.37 11.72
N MET A 55 -18.28 -0.59 12.08
CA MET A 55 -16.84 -0.46 11.89
C MET A 55 -16.44 -0.27 10.42
N ALA A 56 -17.16 -0.90 9.50
CA ALA A 56 -16.96 -0.74 8.07
C ALA A 56 -17.35 0.67 7.60
N PHE A 57 -18.48 1.20 8.07
CA PHE A 57 -18.92 2.56 7.78
C PHE A 57 -17.94 3.60 8.30
N ASP A 58 -17.51 3.50 9.56
CA ASP A 58 -16.55 4.43 10.17
C ASP A 58 -15.23 4.47 9.38
N ARG A 59 -14.77 3.32 8.87
CA ARG A 59 -13.60 3.26 7.98
C ARG A 59 -13.85 3.98 6.65
N VAL A 60 -15.03 3.86 6.06
CA VAL A 60 -15.38 4.57 4.82
C VAL A 60 -15.48 6.07 5.06
N ALA A 61 -16.11 6.48 6.17
CA ALA A 61 -16.28 7.87 6.57
C ALA A 61 -14.95 8.57 6.89
N GLY A 62 -14.04 7.89 7.60
CA GLY A 62 -12.71 8.42 7.92
C GLY A 62 -11.75 8.52 6.72
N ASN A 63 -12.10 7.94 5.56
CA ASN A 63 -11.24 7.96 4.38
C ASN A 63 -11.36 9.27 3.60
N ARG A 64 -10.27 9.68 2.94
CA ARG A 64 -10.26 10.88 2.05
C ARG A 64 -11.27 10.80 0.90
N GLY A 65 -11.74 9.60 0.56
CA GLY A 65 -12.75 9.36 -0.46
C GLY A 65 -14.20 9.52 0.01
N ALA A 66 -14.45 9.83 1.30
CA ALA A 66 -15.79 9.95 1.87
C ALA A 66 -16.71 10.92 1.09
N ARG A 67 -16.13 12.04 0.65
CA ARG A 67 -16.80 13.08 -0.16
C ARG A 67 -16.95 12.75 -1.64
N THR A 68 -16.48 11.59 -2.08
CA THR A 68 -16.53 11.20 -3.49
C THR A 68 -17.66 10.20 -3.70
N PRO A 69 -18.69 10.55 -4.49
CA PRO A 69 -19.81 9.67 -4.75
C PRO A 69 -19.48 8.61 -5.82
N GLY A 70 -20.20 7.49 -5.74
CA GLY A 70 -20.23 6.45 -6.75
C GLY A 70 -21.11 6.82 -7.94
N VAL A 71 -21.73 5.83 -8.57
CA VAL A 71 -22.67 6.02 -9.68
C VAL A 71 -24.06 6.48 -9.24
N ASP A 72 -24.39 6.27 -7.97
CA ASP A 72 -25.65 6.62 -7.30
C ASP A 72 -25.69 8.07 -6.79
N GLY A 73 -24.57 8.79 -6.85
CA GLY A 73 -24.48 10.18 -6.38
C GLY A 73 -24.38 10.35 -4.86
N LEU A 74 -24.54 9.29 -4.07
CA LEU A 74 -24.53 9.37 -2.61
C LEU A 74 -23.10 9.56 -2.05
N THR A 75 -22.96 10.46 -1.09
CA THR A 75 -21.73 10.70 -0.31
C THR A 75 -21.92 10.26 1.15
N VAL A 76 -20.82 10.15 1.89
CA VAL A 76 -20.89 9.87 3.33
C VAL A 76 -21.64 10.99 4.05
N ASP A 77 -21.29 12.25 3.78
CA ASP A 77 -21.93 13.43 4.35
C ASP A 77 -23.46 13.40 4.14
N HIS A 78 -23.92 12.99 2.94
CA HIS A 78 -25.36 12.84 2.69
C HIS A 78 -26.02 11.71 3.50
N VAL A 79 -25.32 10.58 3.69
CA VAL A 79 -25.82 9.49 4.56
C VAL A 79 -25.92 9.96 6.01
N GLU A 80 -24.93 10.72 6.49
CA GLU A 80 -24.90 11.23 7.87
C GLU A 80 -25.97 12.29 8.12
N GLU A 81 -26.16 13.22 7.18
CA GLU A 81 -27.05 14.38 7.36
C GLU A 81 -28.50 14.13 6.94
N SER A 82 -28.74 13.34 5.89
CA SER A 82 -30.08 13.21 5.28
C SER A 82 -30.76 11.87 5.55
N ILE A 83 -30.02 10.75 5.49
CA ILE A 83 -30.60 9.40 5.63
C ILE A 83 -30.55 8.92 7.08
N GLY A 84 -29.47 9.27 7.79
CA GLY A 84 -29.13 8.73 9.10
C GLY A 84 -28.38 7.40 8.98
N VAL A 85 -27.20 7.33 9.61
CA VAL A 85 -26.34 6.14 9.61
C VAL A 85 -27.05 4.88 10.13
N PRO A 86 -27.82 4.91 11.24
CA PRO A 86 -28.49 3.70 11.75
C PRO A 86 -29.51 3.10 10.77
N GLY A 87 -30.31 3.94 10.11
CA GLY A 87 -31.28 3.51 9.11
C GLY A 87 -30.59 2.89 7.90
N PHE A 88 -29.61 3.60 7.34
CA PHE A 88 -28.81 3.13 6.21
C PHE A 88 -28.16 1.75 6.46
N LEU A 89 -27.55 1.55 7.65
CA LEU A 89 -26.92 0.28 7.99
C LEU A 89 -27.94 -0.84 8.25
N THR A 90 -29.12 -0.50 8.79
CA THR A 90 -30.21 -1.46 8.99
C THR A 90 -30.74 -1.99 7.67
N ASP A 91 -30.98 -1.10 6.70
CA ASP A 91 -31.44 -1.46 5.37
C ASP A 91 -30.40 -2.28 4.61
N LEU A 92 -29.13 -1.87 4.66
CA LEU A 92 -28.03 -2.59 4.04
C LEU A 92 -27.89 -4.01 4.63
N ARG A 93 -28.03 -4.14 5.96
CA ARG A 93 -28.04 -5.43 6.65
C ARG A 93 -29.22 -6.30 6.21
N ALA A 94 -30.42 -5.74 6.09
CA ALA A 94 -31.60 -6.46 5.63
C ALA A 94 -31.41 -6.99 4.19
N GLN A 95 -30.86 -6.16 3.29
CA GLN A 95 -30.55 -6.56 1.92
C GLN A 95 -29.49 -7.68 1.84
N LEU A 96 -28.46 -7.62 2.68
CA LEU A 96 -27.46 -8.68 2.77
C LEU A 96 -28.07 -9.99 3.27
N LYS A 97 -28.87 -9.94 4.35
CA LYS A 97 -29.56 -11.11 4.91
C LYS A 97 -30.50 -11.75 3.90
N ALA A 98 -31.27 -10.94 3.17
CA ALA A 98 -32.18 -11.41 2.13
C ALA A 98 -31.48 -11.87 0.85
N GLY A 99 -30.16 -11.64 0.72
CA GLY A 99 -29.40 -11.97 -0.49
C GLY A 99 -29.79 -11.12 -1.71
N THR A 100 -30.48 -10.00 -1.50
CA THR A 100 -30.94 -9.07 -2.55
C THR A 100 -29.90 -8.01 -2.90
N PHE A 101 -28.91 -7.80 -2.04
CA PHE A 101 -27.81 -6.86 -2.31
C PHE A 101 -27.07 -7.22 -3.62
N ARG A 102 -26.94 -6.25 -4.52
CA ARG A 102 -26.18 -6.39 -5.78
C ARG A 102 -25.22 -5.22 -5.92
N PRO A 103 -23.91 -5.49 -6.04
CA PRO A 103 -22.94 -4.43 -6.28
C PRO A 103 -23.26 -3.64 -7.55
N LEU A 104 -23.12 -2.32 -7.47
CA LEU A 104 -23.32 -1.45 -8.63
C LEU A 104 -22.00 -1.30 -9.43
N PRO A 105 -22.09 -0.98 -10.73
CA PRO A 105 -20.90 -0.67 -11.53
C PRO A 105 -20.09 0.45 -10.90
N VAL A 106 -18.76 0.32 -10.89
CA VAL A 106 -17.90 1.36 -10.33
C VAL A 106 -17.81 2.55 -11.29
N ARG A 107 -17.81 3.77 -10.76
CA ARG A 107 -17.67 4.98 -11.58
C ARG A 107 -16.22 5.17 -12.00
N GLU A 108 -15.93 5.20 -13.29
CA GLU A 108 -14.58 5.44 -13.80
C GLU A 108 -14.15 6.90 -13.53
N ARG A 109 -12.89 7.05 -13.11
CA ARG A 109 -12.20 8.33 -13.05
C ARG A 109 -10.78 8.18 -13.54
N LYS A 110 -10.39 8.94 -14.56
CA LYS A 110 -9.02 8.92 -15.08
C LYS A 110 -8.12 9.86 -14.29
N ILE A 111 -7.02 9.32 -13.76
CA ILE A 111 -6.01 10.08 -13.01
C ILE A 111 -4.67 9.96 -13.74
N PRO A 112 -3.94 11.05 -14.01
CA PRO A 112 -2.63 10.96 -14.65
C PRO A 112 -1.67 10.07 -13.87
N LYS A 113 -0.96 9.15 -14.53
CA LYS A 113 0.09 8.37 -13.86
C LYS A 113 1.21 9.34 -13.40
N PRO A 114 1.75 9.17 -12.19
CA PRO A 114 2.85 10.00 -11.72
C PRO A 114 4.05 9.85 -12.66
N GLY A 115 4.65 10.96 -13.12
CA GLY A 115 5.87 10.93 -13.95
C GLY A 115 5.75 11.53 -15.35
N GLY A 116 4.56 11.97 -15.77
CA GLY A 116 4.38 12.74 -17.02
C GLY A 116 4.43 11.89 -18.29
N SER A 117 4.24 10.57 -18.20
CA SER A 117 4.29 9.66 -19.35
C SER A 117 3.08 9.75 -20.29
N GLY A 118 2.18 10.74 -20.11
CA GLY A 118 0.89 10.85 -20.81
C GLY A 118 -0.15 9.78 -20.44
N LYS A 119 0.29 8.59 -20.01
CA LYS A 119 -0.57 7.47 -19.59
C LYS A 119 -1.44 7.83 -18.37
N VAL A 120 -2.72 7.45 -18.42
CA VAL A 120 -3.68 7.61 -17.32
C VAL A 120 -3.86 6.31 -16.54
N ARG A 121 -4.23 6.43 -15.27
CA ARG A 121 -4.65 5.37 -14.37
C ARG A 121 -6.17 5.48 -14.25
N LYS A 122 -6.88 4.44 -14.68
CA LYS A 122 -8.33 4.33 -14.50
C LYS A 122 -8.59 3.93 -13.04
N LEU A 123 -9.43 4.67 -12.34
CA LEU A 123 -9.87 4.37 -10.99
C LEU A 123 -11.36 4.08 -11.03
N GLY A 124 -11.81 2.99 -10.42
CA GLY A 124 -13.21 2.70 -10.17
C GLY A 124 -13.58 3.19 -8.77
N ILE A 125 -14.58 4.07 -8.69
CA ILE A 125 -15.13 4.60 -7.43
C ILE A 125 -16.46 3.88 -7.17
N PRO A 126 -16.52 2.95 -6.20
CA PRO A 126 -17.77 2.28 -5.83
C PRO A 126 -18.70 3.22 -5.07
N THR A 127 -19.97 2.82 -4.93
CA THR A 127 -20.97 3.52 -4.10
C THR A 127 -20.60 3.48 -2.60
N VAL A 128 -21.29 4.26 -1.78
CA VAL A 128 -21.09 4.20 -0.31
C VAL A 128 -21.46 2.80 0.21
N ALA A 129 -22.60 2.25 -0.22
CA ALA A 129 -23.03 0.90 0.15
C ALA A 129 -21.99 -0.16 -0.25
N ASP A 130 -21.52 -0.13 -1.51
CA ASP A 130 -20.48 -1.06 -1.98
C ASP A 130 -19.19 -0.96 -1.16
N ARG A 131 -18.77 0.26 -0.82
CA ARG A 131 -17.57 0.47 0.01
C ARG A 131 -17.75 -0.09 1.42
N VAL A 132 -18.92 0.11 2.04
CA VAL A 132 -19.21 -0.44 3.37
C VAL A 132 -19.18 -1.96 3.33
N VAL A 133 -19.84 -2.60 2.36
CA VAL A 133 -19.84 -4.06 2.23
C VAL A 133 -18.44 -4.60 1.91
N GLN A 134 -17.66 -3.93 1.05
CA GLN A 134 -16.27 -4.32 0.79
C GLN A 134 -15.38 -4.15 2.03
N ALA A 135 -15.60 -3.11 2.84
CA ALA A 135 -14.88 -2.91 4.10
C ALA A 135 -15.25 -3.97 5.15
N ALA A 136 -16.53 -4.37 5.22
CA ALA A 136 -17.00 -5.47 6.06
C ALA A 136 -16.40 -6.81 5.63
N LEU A 137 -16.39 -7.11 4.32
CA LEU A 137 -15.67 -8.26 3.78
C LEU A 137 -14.20 -8.22 4.14
N LYS A 138 -13.53 -7.08 3.95
CA LYS A 138 -12.12 -6.94 4.30
C LYS A 138 -11.88 -7.22 5.79
N LEU A 139 -12.72 -6.70 6.69
CA LEU A 139 -12.62 -6.95 8.13
C LEU A 139 -12.65 -8.44 8.46
N VAL A 140 -13.50 -9.23 7.79
CA VAL A 140 -13.65 -10.67 8.03
C VAL A 140 -12.56 -11.49 7.35
N LEU A 141 -12.16 -11.14 6.12
CA LEU A 141 -11.24 -11.95 5.31
C LEU A 141 -9.76 -11.68 5.60
N GLU A 142 -9.39 -10.44 5.91
CA GLU A 142 -7.99 -10.05 6.17
C GLU A 142 -7.32 -10.90 7.26
N PRO A 143 -7.91 -11.21 8.44
CA PRO A 143 -7.27 -12.03 9.45
C PRO A 143 -7.00 -13.48 9.01
N ILE A 144 -7.85 -14.04 8.14
CA ILE A 144 -7.72 -15.41 7.64
C ILE A 144 -6.53 -15.49 6.69
N PHE A 145 -6.50 -14.64 5.66
CA PHE A 145 -5.44 -14.68 4.64
C PHE A 145 -4.11 -14.12 5.15
N GLU A 146 -4.11 -13.20 6.11
CA GLU A 146 -2.87 -12.69 6.70
C GLU A 146 -2.08 -13.78 7.43
N ALA A 147 -2.75 -14.83 7.94
CA ALA A 147 -2.08 -15.99 8.53
C ALA A 147 -1.30 -16.81 7.50
N ASP A 148 -1.75 -16.82 6.25
CA ASP A 148 -1.15 -17.60 5.16
C ASP A 148 -0.04 -16.82 4.42
N PHE A 149 -0.09 -15.48 4.46
CA PHE A 149 0.84 -14.64 3.72
C PHE A 149 2.28 -14.68 4.23
N GLU A 150 3.19 -15.03 3.32
CA GLU A 150 4.62 -15.07 3.58
C GLU A 150 5.21 -13.73 4.05
N PRO A 151 6.23 -13.74 4.93
CA PRO A 151 6.79 -12.52 5.51
C PRO A 151 7.50 -11.61 4.50
N VAL A 152 7.76 -12.11 3.28
CA VAL A 152 8.41 -11.39 2.16
C VAL A 152 7.50 -10.37 1.47
N SER A 153 6.19 -10.42 1.73
CA SER A 153 5.21 -9.48 1.18
C SER A 153 4.87 -8.36 2.18
N TYR A 154 4.95 -7.11 1.74
CA TYR A 154 4.76 -5.92 2.59
C TYR A 154 3.61 -5.01 2.15
N GLY A 155 3.29 -4.99 0.86
CA GLY A 155 2.30 -4.06 0.31
C GLY A 155 0.89 -4.35 0.79
N PHE A 156 0.12 -3.30 1.13
CA PHE A 156 -1.28 -3.37 1.55
C PHE A 156 -1.59 -4.23 2.79
N ARG A 157 -0.56 -4.62 3.55
CA ARG A 157 -0.70 -5.43 4.75
C ARG A 157 -0.61 -4.57 6.01
N PRO A 158 -1.36 -4.92 7.06
CA PRO A 158 -1.35 -4.18 8.32
C PRO A 158 0.05 -4.18 8.95
N GLN A 159 0.41 -3.04 9.57
CA GLN A 159 1.66 -2.84 10.30
C GLN A 159 2.98 -3.03 9.52
N ARG A 160 2.92 -3.28 8.20
CA ARG A 160 4.07 -3.40 7.30
C ARG A 160 4.30 -2.09 6.54
N ARG A 161 5.54 -1.61 6.50
CA ARG A 161 5.92 -0.35 5.84
C ARG A 161 6.87 -0.60 4.68
N ALA A 162 6.91 0.33 3.73
CA ALA A 162 7.89 0.30 2.64
C ALA A 162 9.34 0.22 3.17
N GLN A 163 9.63 0.88 4.29
CA GLN A 163 10.94 0.84 4.92
C GLN A 163 11.33 -0.54 5.46
N ASP A 164 10.36 -1.37 5.86
CA ASP A 164 10.62 -2.76 6.27
C ASP A 164 11.17 -3.57 5.08
N ALA A 165 10.57 -3.41 3.88
CA ALA A 165 11.05 -4.04 2.65
C ALA A 165 12.48 -3.59 2.28
N ILE A 166 12.77 -2.29 2.39
CA ILE A 166 14.11 -1.73 2.15
C ILE A 166 15.13 -2.29 3.14
N ALA A 167 14.74 -2.52 4.39
CA ALA A 167 15.62 -3.09 5.42
C ALA A 167 16.02 -4.54 5.09
N ASP A 168 15.11 -5.34 4.52
CA ASP A 168 15.40 -6.71 4.11
C ASP A 168 16.32 -6.74 2.88
N ILE A 169 16.14 -5.81 1.93
CA ILE A 169 17.09 -5.59 0.83
C ILE A 169 18.49 -5.26 1.38
N HIS A 170 18.59 -4.42 2.41
CA HIS A 170 19.88 -4.11 3.05
C HIS A 170 20.52 -5.34 3.67
N LEU A 171 19.74 -6.19 4.34
CA LEU A 171 20.23 -7.41 4.96
C LEU A 171 20.80 -8.37 3.91
N TYR A 172 20.02 -8.69 2.88
CA TYR A 172 20.44 -9.62 1.83
C TYR A 172 21.57 -9.04 0.97
N GLY A 173 21.45 -7.76 0.62
CA GLY A 173 22.48 -6.98 -0.05
C GLY A 173 23.75 -6.77 0.77
N THR A 174 23.75 -7.03 2.09
CA THR A 174 25.00 -7.12 2.86
C THR A 174 25.58 -8.54 2.77
N ASN A 175 24.72 -9.56 2.81
CA ASN A 175 25.07 -10.98 2.87
C ASN A 175 25.30 -11.68 1.51
N GLY A 176 25.87 -10.98 0.53
CA GLY A 176 26.28 -11.56 -0.76
C GLY A 176 25.20 -11.68 -1.86
N TYR A 177 23.95 -11.30 -1.62
CA TYR A 177 22.93 -11.29 -2.66
C TYR A 177 23.08 -10.01 -3.48
N ARG A 178 23.65 -10.10 -4.69
CA ARG A 178 24.13 -8.93 -5.44
C ARG A 178 23.49 -8.75 -6.81
N TRP A 179 23.03 -9.83 -7.44
CA TRP A 179 22.21 -9.73 -8.64
C TRP A 179 20.77 -9.50 -8.22
N VAL A 180 20.12 -8.53 -8.85
CA VAL A 180 18.76 -8.10 -8.53
C VAL A 180 17.92 -8.13 -9.79
N LEU A 181 16.78 -8.83 -9.73
CA LEU A 181 15.69 -8.67 -10.66
C LEU A 181 14.77 -7.60 -10.09
N ASP A 182 14.78 -6.43 -10.71
CA ASP A 182 13.84 -5.34 -10.44
C ASP A 182 12.64 -5.56 -11.37
N ALA A 183 11.53 -6.08 -10.83
CA ALA A 183 10.39 -6.58 -11.60
C ALA A 183 9.11 -5.81 -11.28
N ASP A 184 8.33 -5.54 -12.33
CA ASP A 184 7.03 -4.88 -12.27
C ASP A 184 6.04 -5.71 -13.09
N ILE A 185 4.86 -5.95 -12.54
CA ILE A 185 3.78 -6.69 -13.22
C ILE A 185 2.95 -5.74 -14.08
N GLU A 186 2.79 -6.07 -15.34
CA GLU A 186 2.00 -5.25 -16.26
C GLU A 186 0.52 -5.26 -15.87
N ALA A 187 -0.02 -4.07 -15.62
CA ALA A 187 -1.44 -3.84 -15.32
C ALA A 187 -2.01 -4.83 -14.28
N CYS A 188 -1.26 -5.10 -13.21
CA CYS A 188 -1.56 -6.15 -12.24
C CYS A 188 -3.03 -6.17 -11.79
N PHE A 189 -3.61 -5.01 -11.43
CA PHE A 189 -4.99 -4.96 -10.99
C PHE A 189 -6.01 -5.24 -12.10
N ASP A 190 -5.69 -4.95 -13.36
CA ASP A 190 -6.63 -5.09 -14.49
C ASP A 190 -6.57 -6.50 -15.14
N SER A 191 -5.46 -7.23 -14.93
CA SER A 191 -5.18 -8.49 -15.64
C SER A 191 -5.40 -9.78 -14.83
N ILE A 192 -5.65 -9.70 -13.51
CA ILE A 192 -5.84 -10.90 -12.67
C ILE A 192 -7.01 -11.75 -13.17
N ASP A 193 -6.76 -13.02 -13.43
CA ASP A 193 -7.80 -13.97 -13.80
C ASP A 193 -8.77 -14.21 -12.63
N HIS A 194 -10.08 -14.06 -12.89
CA HIS A 194 -11.12 -14.22 -11.86
C HIS A 194 -11.23 -15.66 -11.37
N THR A 195 -10.99 -16.65 -12.23
CA THR A 195 -11.12 -18.06 -11.86
C THR A 195 -9.99 -18.45 -10.93
N ALA A 196 -8.75 -18.16 -11.33
CA ALA A 196 -7.56 -18.43 -10.52
C ALA A 196 -7.62 -17.71 -9.16
N LEU A 197 -8.03 -16.44 -9.12
CA LEU A 197 -8.23 -15.72 -7.86
C LEU A 197 -9.31 -16.38 -7.00
N MET A 198 -10.47 -16.72 -7.58
CA MET A 198 -11.55 -17.32 -6.81
C MET A 198 -11.20 -18.73 -6.31
N ASP A 199 -10.37 -19.49 -7.02
CA ASP A 199 -9.87 -20.78 -6.55
C ASP A 199 -8.99 -20.64 -5.32
N ARG A 200 -8.12 -19.62 -5.30
CA ARG A 200 -7.35 -19.26 -4.09
C ARG A 200 -8.26 -18.89 -2.91
N VAL A 201 -9.31 -18.11 -3.15
CA VAL A 201 -10.28 -17.75 -2.09
C VAL A 201 -11.03 -18.99 -1.59
N ARG A 202 -11.45 -19.90 -2.49
CA ARG A 202 -12.15 -21.15 -2.15
C ARG A 202 -11.31 -22.14 -1.36
N ALA A 203 -9.99 -22.08 -1.50
CA ALA A 203 -9.07 -22.94 -0.76
C ALA A 203 -9.21 -22.73 0.75
N ARG A 204 -9.52 -21.50 1.20
CA ARG A 204 -9.72 -21.17 2.61
C ARG A 204 -11.17 -20.97 3.01
N MET A 205 -12.08 -20.81 2.05
CA MET A 205 -13.47 -20.46 2.32
C MET A 205 -14.45 -21.43 1.66
N LYS A 206 -15.42 -21.93 2.44
CA LYS A 206 -16.52 -22.78 1.97
C LYS A 206 -17.86 -22.03 1.92
N ASP A 207 -18.00 -20.89 2.60
CA ASP A 207 -19.24 -20.10 2.60
C ASP A 207 -19.58 -19.56 1.18
N LYS A 208 -20.57 -20.18 0.54
CA LYS A 208 -21.01 -19.86 -0.81
C LYS A 208 -21.52 -18.42 -0.94
N ARG A 209 -22.09 -17.85 0.12
CA ARG A 209 -22.66 -16.48 0.10
C ARG A 209 -21.55 -15.45 0.02
N VAL A 210 -20.48 -15.63 0.79
CA VAL A 210 -19.30 -14.75 0.72
C VAL A 210 -18.60 -14.91 -0.63
N LEU A 211 -18.42 -16.14 -1.11
CA LEU A 211 -17.82 -16.38 -2.44
C LEU A 211 -18.63 -15.74 -3.56
N ALA A 212 -19.97 -15.82 -3.50
CA ALA A 212 -20.85 -15.18 -4.46
C ALA A 212 -20.73 -13.65 -4.40
N LEU A 213 -20.62 -13.07 -3.21
CA LEU A 213 -20.49 -11.63 -3.03
C LEU A 213 -19.13 -11.10 -3.53
N VAL A 214 -18.03 -11.80 -3.24
CA VAL A 214 -16.70 -11.47 -3.80
C VAL A 214 -16.73 -11.55 -5.32
N LYS A 215 -17.30 -12.63 -5.88
CA LYS A 215 -17.47 -12.80 -7.33
C LYS A 215 -18.33 -11.68 -7.94
N ALA A 216 -19.40 -11.25 -7.24
CA ALA A 216 -20.25 -10.16 -7.69
C ALA A 216 -19.48 -8.83 -7.76
N PHE A 217 -18.63 -8.53 -6.77
CA PHE A 217 -17.77 -7.33 -6.82
C PHE A 217 -16.74 -7.37 -7.95
N LEU A 218 -16.17 -8.53 -8.26
CA LEU A 218 -15.25 -8.70 -9.39
C LEU A 218 -15.97 -8.45 -10.74
N LYS A 219 -17.25 -8.80 -10.82
CA LYS A 219 -18.06 -8.74 -12.04
C LYS A 219 -18.97 -7.50 -12.17
N ALA A 220 -18.98 -6.61 -11.17
CA ALA A 220 -19.91 -5.47 -11.10
C ALA A 220 -19.82 -4.50 -12.29
N GLY A 221 -18.76 -4.58 -13.09
CA GLY A 221 -18.57 -3.74 -14.28
C GLY A 221 -18.11 -2.32 -13.93
N VAL A 222 -17.92 -1.52 -14.96
CA VAL A 222 -17.46 -0.12 -14.88
C VAL A 222 -18.41 0.77 -15.67
N LEU A 223 -18.85 1.88 -15.06
CA LEU A 223 -19.52 2.97 -15.76
C LEU A 223 -18.45 4.00 -16.18
N THR A 224 -18.22 4.13 -17.48
CA THR A 224 -17.20 5.03 -18.01
C THR A 224 -17.59 6.49 -17.87
N GLU A 225 -16.62 7.41 -17.99
CA GLU A 225 -16.88 8.86 -17.97
C GLU A 225 -17.80 9.32 -19.11
N LEU A 226 -17.98 8.52 -20.18
CA LEU A 226 -18.88 8.79 -21.31
C LEU A 226 -20.29 8.24 -21.10
N GLY A 227 -20.56 7.55 -19.99
CA GLY A 227 -21.87 6.94 -19.70
C GLY A 227 -22.00 5.48 -20.14
N ASP A 228 -21.02 4.93 -20.88
CA ASP A 228 -21.07 3.53 -21.32
C ASP A 228 -20.85 2.57 -20.14
N ARG A 229 -21.66 1.51 -20.08
CA ARG A 229 -21.45 0.37 -19.17
C ARG A 229 -20.51 -0.64 -19.84
N ARG A 230 -19.45 -1.04 -19.13
CA ARG A 230 -18.50 -2.07 -19.58
C ARG A 230 -18.45 -3.21 -18.57
N ASN A 231 -18.47 -4.43 -19.09
CA ASN A 231 -18.29 -5.63 -18.27
C ASN A 231 -16.82 -5.80 -17.88
N THR A 232 -16.60 -6.36 -16.68
CA THR A 232 -15.26 -6.69 -16.17
C THR A 232 -15.07 -8.20 -16.26
N HIS A 233 -14.27 -8.64 -17.24
CA HIS A 233 -13.96 -10.06 -17.46
C HIS A 233 -12.70 -10.53 -16.73
N THR A 234 -11.79 -9.61 -16.41
CA THR A 234 -10.55 -9.84 -15.66
C THR A 234 -10.28 -8.65 -14.73
N GLY A 235 -9.40 -8.86 -13.77
CA GLY A 235 -8.93 -7.83 -12.85
C GLY A 235 -9.83 -7.59 -11.64
N THR A 236 -9.36 -6.74 -10.74
CA THR A 236 -10.08 -6.27 -9.56
C THR A 236 -10.31 -4.76 -9.73
N PRO A 237 -11.50 -4.23 -9.43
CA PRO A 237 -11.78 -2.80 -9.58
C PRO A 237 -10.77 -1.95 -8.81
N GLN A 238 -9.96 -1.20 -9.52
CA GLN A 238 -8.90 -0.42 -8.89
C GLN A 238 -9.50 0.80 -8.18
N GLY A 239 -9.54 0.76 -6.84
CA GLY A 239 -10.25 1.76 -6.02
C GLY A 239 -11.28 1.14 -5.08
N GLY A 240 -11.61 -0.15 -5.26
CA GLY A 240 -12.32 -0.93 -4.25
C GLY A 240 -11.48 -1.13 -2.99
N ILE A 241 -12.15 -1.20 -1.84
CA ILE A 241 -11.52 -1.40 -0.53
C ILE A 241 -10.99 -2.83 -0.38
N LEU A 242 -11.66 -3.80 -1.01
CA LEU A 242 -11.30 -5.21 -0.98
C LEU A 242 -10.20 -5.57 -1.98
N SER A 243 -10.07 -4.82 -3.07
CA SER A 243 -9.16 -5.12 -4.19
C SER A 243 -7.69 -5.31 -3.78
N PRO A 244 -7.10 -4.52 -2.86
CA PRO A 244 -5.72 -4.74 -2.42
C PRO A 244 -5.50 -6.09 -1.71
N LEU A 245 -6.48 -6.56 -0.93
CA LEU A 245 -6.41 -7.88 -0.29
C LEU A 245 -6.48 -8.99 -1.35
N LEU A 246 -7.41 -8.88 -2.30
CA LEU A 246 -7.56 -9.85 -3.40
C LEU A 246 -6.30 -9.92 -4.28
N ALA A 247 -5.68 -8.78 -4.58
CA ALA A 247 -4.42 -8.74 -5.30
C ALA A 247 -3.30 -9.46 -4.54
N ASN A 248 -3.23 -9.31 -3.21
CA ASN A 248 -2.27 -10.06 -2.40
C ASN A 248 -2.56 -11.56 -2.34
N ILE A 249 -3.83 -11.98 -2.34
CA ILE A 249 -4.23 -13.40 -2.43
C ILE A 249 -3.80 -14.00 -3.77
N ALA A 250 -4.00 -13.27 -4.87
CA ALA A 250 -3.52 -13.71 -6.18
C ALA A 250 -1.99 -13.81 -6.22
N LEU A 251 -1.29 -12.80 -5.73
CA LEU A 251 0.18 -12.74 -5.78
C LEU A 251 0.88 -13.63 -4.74
N SER A 252 0.15 -14.23 -3.79
CA SER A 252 0.75 -15.15 -2.83
C SER A 252 1.32 -16.40 -3.50
N VAL A 253 0.82 -16.77 -4.69
CA VAL A 253 1.39 -17.86 -5.53
C VAL A 253 2.89 -17.66 -5.74
N LEU A 254 3.27 -16.44 -6.10
CA LEU A 254 4.67 -16.09 -6.35
C LEU A 254 5.49 -16.14 -5.05
N ASP A 255 4.90 -15.66 -3.96
CA ASP A 255 5.55 -15.69 -2.66
C ASP A 255 5.82 -17.14 -2.24
N GLU A 256 4.78 -17.98 -2.24
CA GLU A 256 4.83 -19.41 -1.90
C GLU A 256 5.87 -20.16 -2.74
N HIS A 257 5.90 -19.93 -4.06
CA HIS A 257 6.85 -20.57 -4.96
C HIS A 257 8.30 -20.19 -4.65
N LEU A 258 8.58 -18.90 -4.47
CA LEU A 258 9.93 -18.42 -4.21
C LEU A 258 10.41 -18.67 -2.77
N THR A 259 9.48 -18.81 -1.81
CA THR A 259 9.78 -19.18 -0.43
C THR A 259 9.79 -20.68 -0.20
N ALA A 260 9.22 -21.51 -1.09
CA ALA A 260 9.15 -22.97 -0.91
C ALA A 260 10.51 -23.59 -0.54
N PRO A 261 11.64 -23.32 -1.23
CA PRO A 261 12.88 -23.97 -0.87
C PRO A 261 13.48 -23.48 0.47
N TRP A 262 12.89 -22.46 1.09
CA TRP A 262 13.27 -21.93 2.40
C TRP A 262 12.49 -22.55 3.56
N LYS A 263 11.45 -23.34 3.29
CA LYS A 263 10.64 -24.02 4.31
C LYS A 263 11.49 -25.06 5.06
N PRO A 264 11.15 -25.42 6.31
CA PRO A 264 11.89 -26.43 7.06
C PRO A 264 12.07 -27.73 6.27
N GLY A 265 13.27 -28.30 6.29
CA GLY A 265 13.57 -29.53 5.54
C GLY A 265 13.93 -29.33 4.06
N GLU A 266 13.80 -28.12 3.52
CA GLU A 266 14.06 -27.82 2.11
C GLU A 266 15.49 -27.37 1.83
N ALA A 267 15.82 -27.19 0.54
CA ALA A 267 17.17 -26.99 0.04
C ALA A 267 17.88 -25.71 0.54
N MET A 268 17.14 -24.68 0.95
CA MET A 268 17.67 -23.39 1.44
C MET A 268 17.30 -23.09 2.90
N SER A 269 16.66 -24.03 3.59
CA SER A 269 16.15 -23.87 4.96
C SER A 269 17.21 -23.39 5.96
N THR A 270 18.36 -24.06 6.04
CA THR A 270 19.44 -23.74 6.99
C THR A 270 20.64 -23.06 6.33
N SER A 271 21.44 -22.36 7.13
CA SER A 271 22.69 -21.75 6.64
C SER A 271 23.65 -22.78 6.06
N GLY A 272 23.75 -23.96 6.67
CA GLY A 272 24.60 -25.05 6.17
C GLY A 272 24.18 -25.55 4.78
N ARG A 273 22.88 -25.78 4.57
CA ARG A 273 22.34 -26.21 3.27
C ARG A 273 22.57 -25.15 2.17
N ARG A 274 22.44 -23.88 2.52
CA ARG A 274 22.76 -22.77 1.59
C ARG A 274 24.23 -22.68 1.26
N ASN A 275 25.11 -22.92 2.22
CA ASN A 275 26.55 -22.97 1.98
C ASN A 275 26.88 -24.13 1.05
N TYR A 276 26.31 -25.32 1.30
CA TYR A 276 26.48 -26.49 0.44
C TYR A 276 25.96 -26.26 -0.99
N ARG A 277 24.78 -25.66 -1.16
CA ARG A 277 24.28 -25.28 -2.49
C ARG A 277 25.24 -24.35 -3.22
N ARG A 278 25.73 -23.32 -2.52
CA ARG A 278 26.69 -22.36 -3.09
C ARG A 278 28.02 -23.01 -3.46
N SER A 279 28.53 -23.96 -2.67
CA SER A 279 29.77 -24.68 -3.01
C SER A 279 29.63 -25.60 -4.22
N ARG A 280 28.39 -26.01 -4.55
CA ARG A 280 28.03 -26.73 -5.78
C ARG A 280 27.74 -25.80 -6.97
N GLY A 281 27.98 -24.50 -6.84
CA GLY A 281 27.71 -23.52 -7.88
C GLY A 281 26.23 -23.15 -8.05
N LEU A 282 25.33 -23.62 -7.18
CA LEU A 282 23.89 -23.35 -7.29
C LEU A 282 23.52 -22.03 -6.60
N PRO A 283 22.52 -21.29 -7.14
CA PRO A 283 22.09 -20.03 -6.55
C PRO A 283 21.24 -20.22 -5.28
N THR A 284 21.22 -19.17 -4.48
CA THR A 284 20.21 -18.94 -3.44
C THR A 284 19.56 -17.57 -3.63
N TRP A 285 18.26 -17.43 -3.37
CA TRP A 285 17.52 -16.22 -3.69
C TRP A 285 16.56 -15.74 -2.61
N ARG A 286 16.21 -14.45 -2.64
CA ARG A 286 15.29 -13.79 -1.71
C ARG A 286 14.29 -12.93 -2.45
N LEU A 287 13.01 -13.12 -2.15
CA LEU A 287 11.96 -12.23 -2.61
C LEU A 287 11.76 -11.10 -1.59
N VAL A 288 11.52 -9.88 -2.11
CA VAL A 288 10.97 -8.75 -1.35
C VAL A 288 9.88 -8.13 -2.22
N ARG A 289 8.61 -8.27 -1.82
CA ARG A 289 7.45 -7.82 -2.60
C ARG A 289 6.67 -6.72 -1.91
N TYR A 290 6.34 -5.66 -2.64
CA TYR A 290 5.47 -4.59 -2.19
C TYR A 290 4.34 -4.41 -3.21
N ALA A 291 3.22 -5.10 -2.96
CA ALA A 291 2.12 -5.19 -3.92
C ALA A 291 2.57 -5.84 -5.23
N ASP A 292 2.47 -5.12 -6.35
CA ASP A 292 2.85 -5.51 -7.72
C ASP A 292 4.32 -5.21 -8.05
N ASP A 293 4.98 -4.36 -7.26
CA ASP A 293 6.41 -4.02 -7.38
C ASP A 293 7.22 -4.98 -6.50
N PHE A 294 8.15 -5.74 -7.07
CA PHE A 294 8.96 -6.69 -6.30
C PHE A 294 10.38 -6.79 -6.81
N VAL A 295 11.27 -7.19 -5.90
CA VAL A 295 12.65 -7.48 -6.22
C VAL A 295 13.01 -8.89 -5.78
N VAL A 296 13.74 -9.59 -6.65
CA VAL A 296 14.38 -10.86 -6.30
C VAL A 296 15.88 -10.63 -6.24
N LEU A 297 16.49 -10.98 -5.12
CA LEU A 297 17.93 -10.87 -4.91
C LEU A 297 18.54 -12.27 -4.96
N VAL A 298 19.59 -12.45 -5.77
CA VAL A 298 20.30 -13.72 -5.91
C VAL A 298 21.73 -13.59 -5.40
N HIS A 299 22.14 -14.58 -4.61
CA HIS A 299 23.54 -14.91 -4.40
C HIS A 299 23.92 -15.97 -5.45
N GLY A 300 24.61 -15.53 -6.50
CA GLY A 300 24.86 -16.32 -7.70
C GLY A 300 25.35 -15.42 -8.84
N THR A 301 25.13 -15.84 -10.09
CA THR A 301 25.51 -15.12 -11.31
C THR A 301 24.31 -14.41 -11.95
N GLU A 302 24.57 -13.65 -13.01
CA GLU A 302 23.53 -13.05 -13.85
C GLU A 302 22.65 -14.13 -14.51
N ASP A 303 23.26 -15.20 -15.02
CA ASP A 303 22.53 -16.31 -15.66
C ASP A 303 21.55 -17.00 -14.71
N HIS A 304 21.93 -17.16 -13.44
CA HIS A 304 21.01 -17.66 -12.41
C HIS A 304 19.81 -16.72 -12.23
N MET A 305 20.00 -15.41 -12.37
CA MET A 305 18.89 -14.46 -12.32
C MET A 305 18.03 -14.52 -13.58
N ALA A 306 18.63 -14.71 -14.75
CA ALA A 306 17.90 -14.88 -16.01
C ALA A 306 17.00 -16.12 -15.97
N ALA A 307 17.51 -17.26 -15.48
CA ALA A 307 16.72 -18.46 -15.27
C ALA A 307 15.58 -18.25 -14.27
N LEU A 308 15.85 -17.56 -13.15
CA LEU A 308 14.82 -17.26 -12.15
C LEU A 308 13.75 -16.29 -12.68
N ARG A 309 14.09 -15.39 -13.61
CA ARG A 309 13.12 -14.51 -14.27
C ARG A 309 12.11 -15.31 -15.11
N GLU A 310 12.58 -16.33 -15.83
CA GLU A 310 11.70 -17.21 -16.62
C GLU A 310 10.79 -18.05 -15.71
N ASP A 311 11.33 -18.59 -14.62
CA ASP A 311 10.56 -19.31 -13.60
C ASP A 311 9.46 -18.42 -13.00
N VAL A 312 9.79 -17.18 -12.62
CA VAL A 312 8.80 -16.19 -12.15
C VAL A 312 7.72 -15.90 -13.20
N ALA A 313 8.09 -15.78 -14.48
CA ALA A 313 7.13 -15.56 -15.56
C ALA A 313 6.17 -16.76 -15.72
N ALA A 314 6.69 -17.98 -15.63
CA ALA A 314 5.90 -19.21 -15.70
C ALA A 314 4.88 -19.30 -14.55
N VAL A 315 5.26 -18.90 -13.33
CA VAL A 315 4.37 -18.90 -12.15
C VAL A 315 3.26 -17.84 -12.25
N LEU A 316 3.55 -16.69 -12.87
CA LEU A 316 2.57 -15.61 -13.04
C LEU A 316 1.55 -15.90 -14.16
N ALA A 317 1.93 -16.67 -15.18
CA ALA A 317 1.09 -16.88 -16.36
C ALA A 317 -0.29 -17.50 -16.07
N PRO A 318 -0.45 -18.52 -15.19
CA PRO A 318 -1.76 -19.07 -14.82
C PRO A 318 -2.70 -18.06 -14.14
N LEU A 319 -2.16 -16.97 -13.58
CA LEU A 319 -2.95 -15.90 -12.95
C LEU A 319 -3.40 -14.84 -13.95
N GLY A 320 -3.07 -15.00 -15.24
CA GLY A 320 -3.26 -13.96 -16.26
C GLY A 320 -2.24 -12.82 -16.15
N LEU A 321 -1.17 -12.98 -15.36
CA LEU A 321 -0.20 -11.93 -15.08
C LEU A 321 1.07 -12.10 -15.92
N ARG A 322 1.69 -10.98 -16.28
CA ARG A 322 2.92 -10.93 -17.07
C ARG A 322 3.89 -9.89 -16.51
N LEU A 323 5.19 -10.19 -16.58
CA LEU A 323 6.24 -9.23 -16.27
C LEU A 323 6.27 -8.14 -17.35
N SER A 324 6.45 -6.89 -16.93
CA SER A 324 6.56 -5.74 -17.83
C SER A 324 7.96 -5.73 -18.49
N PRO A 325 8.12 -5.99 -19.80
CA PRO A 325 9.45 -6.07 -20.41
C PRO A 325 10.20 -4.74 -20.37
N ALA A 326 9.45 -3.63 -20.44
CA ALA A 326 10.02 -2.28 -20.44
C ALA A 326 10.50 -1.80 -19.05
N LYS A 327 10.03 -2.43 -17.97
CA LYS A 327 10.37 -2.03 -16.59
C LYS A 327 11.18 -3.08 -15.86
N THR A 328 11.04 -4.35 -16.24
CA THR A 328 11.75 -5.46 -15.64
C THR A 328 13.19 -5.45 -16.10
N ARG A 329 14.14 -5.47 -15.16
CA ARG A 329 15.57 -5.44 -15.48
C ARG A 329 16.36 -6.32 -14.51
N ILE A 330 17.39 -6.95 -15.05
CA ILE A 330 18.44 -7.62 -14.26
C ILE A 330 19.57 -6.62 -14.11
N VAL A 331 19.97 -6.37 -12.86
CA VAL A 331 21.01 -5.39 -12.54
C VAL A 331 21.88 -5.90 -11.40
N HIS A 332 23.16 -5.53 -11.44
CA HIS A 332 24.02 -5.74 -10.30
C HIS A 332 23.82 -4.61 -9.28
N MET A 333 23.82 -4.94 -7.99
CA MET A 333 23.54 -3.98 -6.92
C MET A 333 24.57 -2.83 -6.87
N SER A 334 25.76 -3.00 -7.46
CA SER A 334 26.75 -1.92 -7.61
C SER A 334 26.34 -0.81 -8.57
N ASP A 335 25.52 -1.12 -9.56
CA ASP A 335 25.01 -0.17 -10.54
C ASP A 335 23.81 0.58 -9.97
N GLY A 336 23.07 -0.14 -9.11
CA GLY A 336 21.98 0.35 -8.31
C GLY A 336 20.65 0.32 -9.06
N PHE A 337 19.57 0.30 -8.29
CA PHE A 337 18.21 0.18 -8.81
C PHE A 337 17.24 1.03 -7.98
N ASP A 338 16.09 1.33 -8.57
CA ASP A 338 15.06 2.14 -7.93
C ASP A 338 13.94 1.23 -7.42
N PHE A 339 13.64 1.26 -6.13
CA PHE A 339 12.54 0.50 -5.52
C PHE A 339 11.81 1.37 -4.48
N LEU A 340 10.48 1.43 -4.55
CA LEU A 340 9.64 2.21 -3.62
C LEU A 340 10.02 3.70 -3.45
N GLY A 341 10.58 4.29 -4.51
CA GLY A 341 11.04 5.69 -4.53
C GLY A 341 12.45 5.90 -3.97
N PHE A 342 13.13 4.83 -3.58
CA PHE A 342 14.51 4.86 -3.14
C PHE A 342 15.44 4.33 -4.23
N HIS A 343 16.63 4.88 -4.33
CA HIS A 343 17.69 4.36 -5.18
C HIS A 343 18.70 3.59 -4.30
N ILE A 344 18.76 2.28 -4.47
CA ILE A 344 19.55 1.37 -3.64
C ILE A 344 20.82 0.99 -4.39
N ARG A 345 21.97 1.13 -3.74
CA ARG A 345 23.27 0.86 -4.37
C ARG A 345 24.28 0.29 -3.38
N TRP A 346 24.93 -0.81 -3.74
CA TRP A 346 26.07 -1.35 -3.02
C TRP A 346 27.33 -0.63 -3.46
N ARG A 347 27.98 0.08 -2.53
CA ARG A 347 29.20 0.86 -2.86
C ARG A 347 30.18 0.89 -1.69
N ARG A 348 31.44 1.12 -2.04
CA ARG A 348 32.50 1.36 -1.06
C ARG A 348 32.26 2.66 -0.29
N LYS A 349 32.42 2.61 1.04
CA LYS A 349 32.40 3.81 1.89
C LYS A 349 33.60 4.67 1.52
N ARG A 350 33.39 5.96 1.26
CA ARG A 350 34.48 6.90 0.98
C ARG A 350 35.49 6.90 2.14
N GLY A 351 36.78 6.75 1.82
CA GLY A 351 37.85 6.70 2.82
C GLY A 351 37.95 5.39 3.61
N SER A 352 37.34 4.30 3.14
CA SER A 352 37.43 2.98 3.78
C SER A 352 37.34 1.86 2.74
N ASN A 353 37.88 0.68 3.05
CA ASN A 353 37.70 -0.52 2.24
C ASN A 353 36.39 -1.27 2.53
N ARG A 354 35.55 -0.75 3.44
CA ARG A 354 34.25 -1.34 3.76
C ARG A 354 33.21 -1.01 2.70
N TRP A 355 32.47 -2.02 2.28
CA TRP A 355 31.34 -1.90 1.36
C TRP A 355 30.03 -1.92 2.13
N HIS A 356 29.09 -1.06 1.73
CA HIS A 356 27.76 -1.00 2.33
C HIS A 356 26.69 -0.85 1.26
N VAL A 357 25.49 -1.32 1.57
CA VAL A 357 24.29 -0.96 0.83
C VAL A 357 23.88 0.45 1.28
N TYR A 358 23.73 1.36 0.31
CA TYR A 358 23.26 2.72 0.53
C TYR A 358 21.88 2.90 -0.09
N THR A 359 21.02 3.63 0.61
CA THR A 359 19.70 4.03 0.11
C THR A 359 19.69 5.53 -0.09
N PHE A 360 19.52 5.98 -1.32
CA PHE A 360 19.31 7.37 -1.69
C PHE A 360 17.84 7.60 -2.04
N ILE A 361 17.45 8.86 -2.19
CA ILE A 361 16.14 9.21 -2.75
C ILE A 361 16.24 9.13 -4.27
N ALA A 362 15.35 8.39 -4.93
CA ALA A 362 15.34 8.30 -6.38
C ALA A 362 15.04 9.66 -7.03
N ARG A 363 15.43 9.85 -8.29
CA ARG A 363 15.27 11.13 -9.01
C ARG A 363 13.79 11.50 -9.21
N ARG A 364 12.92 10.51 -9.41
CA ARG A 364 11.49 10.70 -9.69
C ARG A 364 10.74 11.36 -8.51
N PRO A 365 10.82 10.87 -7.26
CA PRO A 365 10.24 11.56 -6.10
C PRO A 365 10.73 13.01 -5.91
N ILE A 366 12.02 13.27 -6.14
CA ILE A 366 12.59 14.63 -6.07
C ILE A 366 11.94 15.54 -7.12
N ARG A 367 11.85 15.07 -8.37
CA ARG A 367 11.20 15.81 -9.47
C ARG A 367 9.74 16.09 -9.16
N SER A 368 9.02 15.10 -8.65
CA SER A 368 7.62 15.21 -8.25
C SER A 368 7.42 16.26 -7.14
N LEU A 369 8.25 16.25 -6.09
CA LEU A 369 8.19 17.26 -5.05
C LEU A 369 8.47 18.66 -5.59
N LYS A 370 9.53 18.83 -6.42
CA LYS A 370 9.83 20.11 -7.06
C LYS A 370 8.66 20.61 -7.92
N ALA A 371 7.95 19.72 -8.63
CA ALA A 371 6.77 20.09 -9.40
C ALA A 371 5.63 20.58 -8.50
N LYS A 372 5.35 19.91 -7.38
CA LYS A 372 4.35 20.34 -6.39
C LYS A 372 4.70 21.70 -5.79
N ILE A 373 5.96 21.91 -5.39
CA ILE A 373 6.45 23.20 -4.89
C ILE A 373 6.25 24.30 -5.93
N ARG A 374 6.58 24.05 -7.21
CA ARG A 374 6.35 25.02 -8.30
C ARG A 374 4.88 25.36 -8.47
N ALA A 375 3.99 24.37 -8.40
CA ALA A 375 2.56 24.58 -8.54
C ALA A 375 1.98 25.44 -7.41
N LEU A 376 2.43 25.23 -6.16
CA LEU A 376 2.03 26.04 -5.00
C LEU A 376 2.62 27.45 -5.01
N THR A 377 3.78 27.64 -5.64
CA THR A 377 4.53 28.90 -5.64
C THR A 377 4.52 29.60 -7.01
N ARG A 378 3.40 29.52 -7.74
CA ARG A 378 3.25 30.24 -9.02
C ARG A 378 3.31 31.74 -8.75
N ARG A 379 4.07 32.49 -9.57
CA ARG A 379 4.26 33.94 -9.38
C ARG A 379 2.95 34.71 -9.45
N THR A 380 2.07 34.32 -10.36
CA THR A 380 0.75 34.90 -10.59
C THR A 380 -0.34 34.34 -9.66
N SER A 381 0.03 33.52 -8.68
CA SER A 381 -0.94 32.96 -7.73
C SER A 381 -1.52 34.06 -6.84
N GLN A 382 -2.84 34.17 -6.81
CA GLN A 382 -3.57 35.06 -5.89
C GLN A 382 -3.85 34.42 -4.53
N GLN A 383 -3.36 33.19 -4.29
CA GLN A 383 -3.55 32.52 -3.00
C GLN A 383 -2.91 33.33 -1.86
N ASP A 384 -3.58 33.31 -0.72
CA ASP A 384 -3.05 33.92 0.49
C ASP A 384 -1.76 33.19 0.91
N LEU A 385 -0.80 33.95 1.46
CA LEU A 385 0.52 33.43 1.79
C LEU A 385 0.43 32.33 2.86
N ARG A 386 -0.47 32.47 3.84
CA ARG A 386 -0.69 31.50 4.91
C ARG A 386 -1.11 30.13 4.37
N SER A 387 -2.04 30.07 3.42
CA SER A 387 -2.47 28.84 2.75
C SER A 387 -1.35 28.22 1.93
N VAL A 388 -0.54 29.04 1.24
CA VAL A 388 0.64 28.55 0.51
C VAL A 388 1.63 27.92 1.48
N LEU A 389 1.95 28.59 2.59
CA LEU A 389 2.88 28.09 3.61
C LEU A 389 2.34 26.82 4.27
N THR A 390 1.07 26.80 4.64
CA THR A 390 0.41 25.63 5.23
C THR A 390 0.49 24.41 4.32
N ARG A 391 0.08 24.56 3.05
CA ARG A 391 0.12 23.47 2.06
C ARG A 391 1.54 23.04 1.75
N LEU A 392 2.46 23.99 1.62
CA LEU A 392 3.86 23.70 1.36
C LEU A 392 4.45 22.87 2.51
N ASN A 393 4.28 23.32 3.76
CA ASN A 393 4.75 22.63 4.95
C ASN A 393 4.17 21.22 5.07
N GLN A 394 2.87 21.03 4.83
CA GLN A 394 2.24 19.71 4.86
C GLN A 394 2.87 18.75 3.82
N VAL A 395 3.06 19.22 2.58
CA VAL A 395 3.63 18.43 1.50
C VAL A 395 5.11 18.12 1.75
N THR A 396 5.90 19.10 2.15
CA THR A 396 7.34 18.95 2.38
C THR A 396 7.62 18.09 3.60
N HIS A 397 6.89 18.28 4.70
CA HIS A 397 7.04 17.52 5.92
C HIS A 397 6.65 16.06 5.73
N GLY A 398 5.51 15.77 5.11
CA GLY A 398 5.10 14.39 4.82
C GLY A 398 6.10 13.67 3.91
N TRP A 399 6.63 14.38 2.90
CA TRP A 399 7.66 13.85 2.01
C TRP A 399 8.98 13.58 2.76
N ALA A 400 9.44 14.53 3.59
CA ALA A 400 10.65 14.39 4.38
C ALA A 400 10.54 13.23 5.37
N THR A 401 9.41 13.08 6.06
CA THR A 401 9.15 11.99 7.00
C THR A 401 9.26 10.62 6.33
N TYR A 402 8.75 10.46 5.10
CA TYR A 402 8.87 9.21 4.36
C TYR A 402 10.34 8.89 3.97
N PHE A 403 11.07 9.90 3.49
CA PHE A 403 12.45 9.75 2.99
C PHE A 403 13.54 9.95 4.03
N ARG A 404 13.21 10.25 5.29
CA ARG A 404 14.19 10.50 6.38
C ARG A 404 15.14 9.33 6.65
N HIS A 405 14.79 8.14 6.16
CA HIS A 405 15.57 6.93 6.30
C HIS A 405 16.60 6.68 5.19
N ALA A 406 16.57 7.49 4.13
CA ALA A 406 17.60 7.51 3.12
C ALA A 406 18.78 8.40 3.53
N VAL A 407 19.87 8.33 2.79
CA VAL A 407 20.96 9.32 2.81
C VAL A 407 20.43 10.62 2.19
N ALA A 408 19.68 11.38 2.99
CA ALA A 408 18.83 12.46 2.52
C ALA A 408 19.31 13.86 2.92
N LYS A 409 20.28 13.99 3.85
CA LYS A 409 20.68 15.28 4.45
C LYS A 409 21.01 16.34 3.40
N HIS A 410 21.88 16.03 2.44
CA HIS A 410 22.24 16.95 1.36
C HIS A 410 21.04 17.28 0.44
N THR A 411 20.23 16.28 0.12
CA THR A 411 19.03 16.45 -0.71
C THR A 411 17.99 17.35 -0.05
N PHE A 412 17.79 17.22 1.27
CA PHE A 412 16.88 18.06 2.06
C PHE A 412 17.30 19.54 2.00
N HIS A 413 18.58 19.84 2.28
CA HIS A 413 19.10 21.22 2.19
C HIS A 413 18.99 21.80 0.77
N THR A 414 19.21 20.96 -0.25
CA THR A 414 19.06 21.38 -1.66
C THR A 414 17.60 21.72 -1.98
N LEU A 415 16.65 20.95 -1.46
CA LEU A 415 15.23 21.19 -1.63
C LEU A 415 14.74 22.39 -0.82
N ASP A 416 15.31 22.64 0.37
CA ASP A 416 15.03 23.84 1.16
C ASP A 416 15.43 25.10 0.44
N ARG A 417 16.66 25.12 -0.10
CA ARG A 417 17.13 26.24 -0.92
C ARG A 417 16.19 26.47 -2.11
N PHE A 418 15.74 25.39 -2.76
CA PHE A 418 14.81 25.48 -3.87
C PHE A 418 13.44 26.04 -3.45
N ALA A 419 12.86 25.55 -2.35
CA ALA A 419 11.57 26.01 -1.83
C ALA A 419 11.64 27.49 -1.41
N TRP A 420 12.69 27.86 -0.66
CA TRP A 420 12.93 29.23 -0.24
C TRP A 420 13.09 30.20 -1.41
N GLN A 421 13.92 29.86 -2.41
CA GLN A 421 14.10 30.70 -3.60
C GLN A 421 12.79 30.90 -4.36
N ARG A 422 11.91 29.89 -4.38
CA ARG A 422 10.60 29.98 -5.02
C ARG A 422 9.65 30.90 -4.25
N LEU A 423 9.59 30.78 -2.93
CA LEU A 423 8.80 31.68 -2.09
C LEU A 423 9.25 33.13 -2.22
N ILE A 424 10.55 33.39 -2.13
CA ILE A 424 11.10 34.76 -2.29
C ILE A 424 10.75 35.33 -3.67
N ARG A 425 10.93 34.56 -4.75
CA ARG A 425 10.58 35.03 -6.10
C ARG A 425 9.09 35.30 -6.27
N MET A 426 8.24 34.54 -5.59
CA MET A 426 6.78 34.78 -5.57
C MET A 426 6.46 36.09 -4.85
N LEU A 427 7.04 36.32 -3.67
CA LEU A 427 6.84 37.55 -2.89
C LEU A 427 7.40 38.78 -3.59
N MET A 428 8.59 38.67 -4.19
CA MET A 428 9.18 39.73 -5.01
C MET A 428 8.27 40.14 -6.15
N HIS A 429 7.64 39.18 -6.82
CA HIS A 429 6.69 39.47 -7.89
C HIS A 429 5.41 40.11 -7.36
N ARG A 430 4.80 39.51 -6.33
CA ARG A 430 3.53 39.98 -5.73
C ARG A 430 3.60 41.40 -5.18
N HIS A 431 4.73 41.76 -4.56
CA HIS A 431 4.91 43.06 -3.94
C HIS A 431 5.89 43.98 -4.69
N ARG A 432 6.30 43.59 -5.90
CA ARG A 432 7.27 44.32 -6.75
C ARG A 432 8.58 44.66 -6.01
N TRP A 433 9.03 43.77 -5.11
CA TRP A 433 10.26 43.97 -4.35
C TRP A 433 11.51 43.66 -5.16
N ASN A 434 12.55 44.46 -4.95
CA ASN A 434 13.91 44.13 -5.37
C ASN A 434 14.67 43.37 -4.25
N TRP A 435 15.87 42.87 -4.56
CA TRP A 435 16.67 42.11 -3.59
C TRP A 435 17.09 42.91 -2.34
N LYS A 436 17.25 44.24 -2.45
CA LYS A 436 17.55 45.10 -1.29
C LYS A 436 16.38 45.09 -0.31
N ALA A 437 15.15 45.21 -0.81
CA ALA A 437 13.93 45.15 -0.01
C ALA A 437 13.70 43.77 0.62
N VAL A 438 14.07 42.69 -0.07
CA VAL A 438 14.05 41.32 0.49
C VAL A 438 15.05 41.18 1.62
N ARG A 439 16.30 41.60 1.43
CA ARG A 439 17.32 41.57 2.50
C ARG A 439 16.86 42.37 3.71
N LYS A 440 16.45 43.63 3.53
CA LYS A 440 15.96 44.48 4.63
C LYS A 440 14.85 43.82 5.46
N ARG A 441 13.97 43.03 4.83
CA ARG A 441 12.84 42.36 5.51
C ARG A 441 13.18 41.02 6.12
N PHE A 442 14.03 40.22 5.48
CA PHE A 442 14.27 38.82 5.86
C PHE A 442 15.69 38.56 6.35
N THR A 443 16.49 39.57 6.66
CA THR A 443 17.80 39.39 7.32
C THR A 443 17.91 40.23 8.58
N MET A 444 18.38 39.62 9.66
CA MET A 444 18.77 40.32 10.87
C MET A 444 20.05 41.15 10.64
N PRO A 445 20.37 42.13 11.52
CA PRO A 445 21.64 42.84 11.50
C PRO A 445 22.86 41.92 11.57
N THR A 446 22.71 40.75 12.20
CA THR A 446 23.72 39.68 12.28
C THR A 446 23.95 38.93 10.96
N GLY A 447 23.21 39.26 9.89
CA GLY A 447 23.25 38.57 8.59
C GLY A 447 22.46 37.27 8.53
N ARG A 448 21.84 36.82 9.64
CA ARG A 448 21.00 35.63 9.68
C ARG A 448 19.66 35.86 8.96
N TRP A 449 19.26 34.93 8.10
CA TRP A 449 17.95 34.97 7.45
C TRP A 449 16.82 34.66 8.44
N LEU A 450 15.81 35.52 8.45
CA LEU A 450 14.54 35.31 9.14
C LEU A 450 13.68 34.31 8.36
N PRO A 451 12.89 33.49 9.06
CA PRO A 451 11.96 32.60 8.40
C PRO A 451 10.82 33.40 7.75
N ILE A 452 10.23 32.83 6.70
CA ILE A 452 9.08 33.45 6.02
C ILE A 452 7.83 33.11 6.83
N THR A 453 7.15 34.12 7.35
CA THR A 453 5.96 33.98 8.18
C THR A 453 4.75 34.70 7.57
N ALA A 454 3.55 34.19 7.82
CA ALA A 454 2.28 34.84 7.50
C ALA A 454 1.22 34.39 8.51
N ASP A 455 0.58 35.34 9.21
CA ASP A 455 -0.50 35.10 10.17
C ASP A 455 -0.23 33.93 11.14
N GLY A 456 0.93 33.99 11.81
CA GLY A 456 1.39 32.95 12.74
C GLY A 456 1.87 31.64 12.11
N THR A 457 1.84 31.51 10.78
CA THR A 457 2.33 30.33 10.05
C THR A 457 3.73 30.57 9.50
N GLU A 458 4.70 29.78 9.94
CA GLU A 458 6.10 29.84 9.49
C GLU A 458 6.41 28.78 8.43
N HIS A 459 7.20 29.12 7.40
CA HIS A 459 7.79 28.13 6.51
C HIS A 459 8.79 27.24 7.26
N ARG A 460 8.50 25.93 7.32
CA ARG A 460 9.37 24.96 7.98
C ARG A 460 10.33 24.31 6.98
N PRO A 461 11.65 24.35 7.22
CA PRO A 461 12.62 23.64 6.40
C PRO A 461 12.39 22.12 6.43
N ILE A 462 12.55 21.46 5.28
CA ILE A 462 12.62 20.01 5.10
C ILE A 462 13.74 19.43 5.97
N ALA A 463 14.89 20.11 6.05
CA ALA A 463 16.03 19.69 6.86
C ALA A 463 15.78 19.74 8.38
N ALA A 464 14.66 20.32 8.84
CA ALA A 464 14.25 20.21 10.24
C ALA A 464 13.88 18.76 10.63
N ILE A 465 13.50 17.92 9.66
CA ILE A 465 13.26 16.49 9.91
C ILE A 465 14.58 15.77 10.05
N SER A 466 14.80 15.16 11.22
CA SER A 466 16.00 14.41 11.50
C SER A 466 16.09 13.16 10.62
N VAL A 467 17.20 13.08 9.88
CA VAL A 467 17.57 11.91 9.07
C VAL A 467 18.07 10.82 10.00
N THR A 468 17.42 9.66 9.99
CA THR A 468 17.73 8.55 10.90
C THR A 468 17.84 7.25 10.12
N ARG A 469 18.84 6.42 10.44
CA ARG A 469 18.95 5.10 9.80
C ARG A 469 17.76 4.22 10.23
N TYR A 470 17.05 3.65 9.28
CA TYR A 470 16.03 2.66 9.59
C TYR A 470 16.69 1.38 10.10
N ARG A 471 16.28 0.92 11.28
CA ARG A 471 16.73 -0.37 11.82
C ARG A 471 15.67 -1.40 11.48
N ARG A 472 16.10 -2.53 10.94
CA ARG A 472 15.24 -3.71 10.77
C ARG A 472 14.62 -4.05 12.13
N ARG A 473 13.33 -4.31 12.14
CA ARG A 473 12.57 -4.66 13.34
C ARG A 473 11.82 -5.97 13.13
N ALA A 474 11.48 -6.63 14.22
CA ALA A 474 10.41 -7.62 14.17
C ALA A 474 9.10 -6.89 13.85
N ILE A 475 8.34 -7.43 12.91
CA ILE A 475 7.01 -6.94 12.58
C ILE A 475 6.04 -7.84 13.36
N PRO A 476 5.38 -7.32 14.41
CA PRO A 476 4.42 -8.13 15.15
C PRO A 476 3.25 -8.51 14.25
N GLY A 477 2.65 -9.66 14.54
CA GLY A 477 1.38 -10.03 13.94
C GLY A 477 0.33 -8.95 14.26
N PRO A 478 -0.51 -8.54 13.29
CA PRO A 478 -1.59 -7.58 13.54
C PRO A 478 -2.61 -8.05 14.57
N TRP A 479 -2.73 -9.37 14.74
CA TRP A 479 -3.52 -10.01 15.79
C TRP A 479 -2.60 -10.88 16.66
N PRO A 480 -2.88 -10.99 17.97
CA PRO A 480 -2.08 -11.83 18.85
C PRO A 480 -2.09 -13.28 18.35
N ALA A 481 -0.88 -13.82 18.18
CA ALA A 481 -0.67 -15.24 17.94
C ALA A 481 -1.15 -16.05 19.17
N PRO A 482 -1.39 -17.37 19.04
CA PRO A 482 -1.66 -18.18 20.22
C PRO A 482 -0.50 -18.02 21.22
N ASP A 483 -0.84 -17.69 22.45
CA ASP A 483 0.05 -17.98 23.57
C ASP A 483 0.27 -19.49 23.52
N ASN A 484 1.53 -19.92 23.39
CA ASN A 484 1.88 -21.32 23.59
C ASN A 484 1.55 -21.63 25.06
N ALA A 485 0.40 -22.26 25.28
CA ALA A 485 0.05 -22.90 26.54
C ALA A 485 0.81 -24.22 26.67
#